data_AF-A0A832WDK2-F1
#
_entry.id   AF-A0A832WDK2-F1
#
_cell.length_a   1.000
_cell.length_b   1.000
_cell.length_c   1.000
_cell.angle_alpha   90.00
_cell.angle_beta   90.00
_cell.angle_gamma   90.00
#
_symmetry.space_group_name_H-M   'P 1'
#
loop_
_entity.id
_entity.type
_entity.pdbx_description
1 polymer ?
#
loop_
_entity_poly.entity_id
_entity_poly.type
_entity_poly.pdbx_seq_one_letter_code
_entity_poly.pdbx_strand_id
1 'polypeptide(L)' 'NEIRNSLDSSKVKITIIDKKDWFMVGYAKLWIMNGTRTFENSIGSLNELPKKQINFIKDEIIEIN' A
#
# COMPACT_ATOMS: atom_id res chain seq x y z
N ASN A 1 -2.73 -7.73 -4.55
CA ASN A 1 -3.48 -8.97 -4.23
C ASN A 1 -2.96 -10.20 -4.96
N GLU A 2 -2.44 -10.08 -6.17
CA GLU A 2 -2.01 -11.22 -7.00
C GLU A 2 -1.12 -12.22 -6.25
N ILE A 3 -0.01 -11.78 -5.64
CA ILE A 3 0.90 -12.65 -4.87
C ILE A 3 0.19 -13.32 -3.68
N ARG A 4 -0.66 -12.57 -2.96
CA ARG A 4 -1.39 -13.13 -1.80
C ARG A 4 -2.39 -14.20 -2.24
N ASN A 5 -3.04 -14.01 -3.37
CA ASN A 5 -4.05 -14.92 -3.90
C ASN A 5 -3.45 -16.19 -4.51
N SER A 6 -2.18 -16.17 -4.93
CA SER A 6 -1.49 -17.34 -5.50
C SER A 6 -0.80 -18.23 -4.46
N LEU A 7 -0.72 -17.80 -3.19
CA LEU A 7 0.02 -18.49 -2.14
C LEU A 7 -0.87 -18.77 -0.93
N ASP A 8 -0.84 -20.01 -0.46
CA ASP A 8 -1.51 -20.45 0.76
C ASP A 8 -1.04 -19.61 1.97
N SER A 9 -1.99 -18.92 2.60
CA SER A 9 -1.71 -18.02 3.72
C SER A 9 -1.36 -18.74 5.02
N SER A 10 -1.69 -20.04 5.14
CA SER A 10 -1.24 -20.86 6.27
C SER A 10 0.27 -21.19 6.20
N LYS A 11 0.84 -21.13 4.99
CA LYS A 11 2.24 -21.51 4.73
C LYS A 11 3.16 -20.32 4.53
N VAL A 12 2.63 -19.22 4.01
CA VAL A 12 3.44 -18.05 3.63
C VAL A 12 2.88 -16.78 4.26
N LYS A 13 3.72 -16.11 5.04
CA LYS A 13 3.49 -14.74 5.51
C LYS A 13 4.00 -13.74 4.46
N ILE A 14 3.14 -12.83 4.02
CA ILE A 14 3.52 -11.70 3.16
C ILE A 14 3.53 -10.44 4.02
N THR A 15 4.63 -9.69 3.95
CA THR A 15 4.80 -8.40 4.60
C THR A 15 5.13 -7.34 3.57
N ILE A 16 4.41 -6.21 3.62
CA ILE A 16 4.73 -5.00 2.88
C ILE A 16 5.38 -4.02 3.85
N ILE A 17 6.51 -3.43 3.44
CA ILE A 17 7.20 -2.38 4.16
C ILE A 17 7.17 -1.14 3.26
N ASP A 18 6.60 -0.05 3.75
CA ASP A 18 6.59 1.24 3.04
C ASP A 18 6.67 2.38 4.06
N LYS A 19 7.41 3.45 3.73
CA LYS A 19 7.53 4.65 4.56
C LYS A 19 6.19 5.37 4.73
N LYS A 20 5.31 5.26 3.73
CA LYS A 20 3.96 5.84 3.75
C LYS A 20 2.97 4.77 4.18
N ASP A 21 1.95 5.17 4.92
CA ASP A 21 0.80 4.33 5.30
C ASP A 21 -0.38 4.46 4.33
N TRP A 22 -0.14 5.02 3.15
CA TRP A 22 -1.13 5.24 2.12
C TRP A 22 -0.56 4.94 0.74
N PHE A 23 -1.45 4.55 -0.16
CA PHE A 23 -1.15 4.46 -1.60
C PHE A 23 -2.01 5.44 -2.38
N MET A 24 -1.47 5.94 -3.48
CA MET A 24 -2.19 6.80 -4.43
C MET A 24 -1.89 6.33 -5.84
N VAL A 25 -2.91 6.26 -6.69
CA VAL A 25 -2.73 5.99 -8.12
C VAL A 25 -2.06 7.20 -8.77
N GLY A 26 -1.01 6.98 -9.57
CA GLY A 26 -0.19 8.06 -10.15
C GLY A 26 -0.99 9.16 -10.87
N TYR A 27 -2.03 8.79 -11.63
CA TYR A 27 -2.90 9.73 -12.33
C TYR A 27 -3.67 10.68 -11.41
N ALA A 28 -4.00 10.26 -10.19
CA ALA A 28 -4.72 11.12 -9.24
C ALA A 28 -3.92 12.38 -8.87
N LYS A 29 -2.58 12.31 -8.94
CA LYS A 29 -1.71 13.46 -8.70
C LYS A 29 -1.96 14.62 -9.68
N LEU A 30 -2.21 14.32 -10.96
CA LEU A 30 -2.50 15.34 -11.96
C LEU A 30 -3.82 16.05 -11.68
N TRP A 31 -4.84 15.31 -11.25
CA TRP A 31 -6.14 15.87 -10.88
C TRP A 31 -6.07 16.73 -9.62
N ILE A 32 -5.22 16.35 -8.65
CA ILE A 32 -4.93 17.19 -7.48
C ILE A 32 -4.26 18.50 -7.90
N MET A 33 -3.26 18.43 -8.78
CA MET A 33 -2.58 19.63 -9.29
C MET A 33 -3.51 20.56 -10.06
N ASN A 34 -4.51 20.00 -10.75
CA ASN A 34 -5.55 20.75 -11.46
C ASN A 34 -6.72 21.20 -10.56
N GLY A 35 -6.68 20.91 -9.26
CA GLY A 35 -7.73 21.28 -8.30
C GLY A 35 -9.05 20.51 -8.43
N THR A 36 -9.12 19.46 -9.25
CA THR A 36 -10.34 18.65 -9.43
C THR A 36 -10.49 17.53 -8.41
N ARG A 37 -9.44 17.26 -7.62
CA ARG A 37 -9.44 16.33 -6.48
C ARG A 37 -8.60 16.87 -5.33
N THR A 38 -8.86 16.36 -4.13
CA THR A 38 -7.99 16.54 -2.95
C THR A 38 -7.13 15.31 -2.72
N PHE A 39 -6.06 15.47 -1.94
CA PHE A 39 -5.18 14.37 -1.56
C PHE A 39 -5.93 13.30 -0.76
N GLU A 40 -6.72 13.73 0.23
CA GLU A 40 -7.46 12.87 1.16
C GLU A 40 -8.45 11.97 0.42
N ASN A 41 -9.11 12.48 -0.62
CA ASN A 41 -10.08 11.74 -1.45
C ASN A 41 -9.41 10.90 -2.55
N SER A 42 -8.07 10.89 -2.62
CA SER A 42 -7.30 10.23 -3.67
C SER A 42 -6.36 9.14 -3.15
N ILE A 43 -6.30 8.93 -1.84
CA ILE A 43 -5.49 7.90 -1.21
C ILE A 43 -6.32 6.71 -0.73
N GLY A 44 -5.70 5.53 -0.68
CA GLY A 44 -6.19 4.38 0.08
C GLY A 44 -5.23 4.04 1.22
N SER A 45 -5.76 3.59 2.36
CA SER A 45 -4.98 3.28 3.54
C SER A 45 -4.31 1.90 3.44
N LEU A 46 -3.00 1.83 3.66
CA LEU A 46 -2.25 0.58 3.74
C LEU A 46 -2.48 -0.15 5.06
N ASN A 47 -3.00 0.54 6.08
CA ASN A 47 -3.39 -0.08 7.36
C ASN A 47 -4.56 -1.06 7.20
N GLU A 48 -5.22 -1.11 6.04
CA GLU A 48 -6.26 -2.10 5.74
C GLU A 48 -5.72 -3.41 5.14
N LEU A 49 -4.43 -3.48 4.80
CA LEU A 49 -3.79 -4.69 4.28
C LEU A 49 -3.94 -5.94 5.18
N PRO A 50 -3.91 -5.82 6.53
CA PRO A 50 -4.15 -6.97 7.40
C PRO A 50 -5.50 -7.64 7.17
N LYS A 51 -6.54 -6.90 6.73
CA LYS A 51 -7.85 -7.48 6.35
C LYS A 51 -7.73 -8.46 5.17
N LYS A 52 -6.65 -8.35 4.39
CA LYS A 52 -6.32 -9.22 3.25
C LYS A 52 -5.22 -10.24 3.58
N GLN A 53 -4.94 -10.48 4.87
CA GLN A 53 -3.87 -11.39 5.32
C GLN A 53 -2.48 -10.99 4.80
N ILE A 54 -2.25 -9.68 4.65
CA ILE A 54 -0.96 -9.08 4.32
C ILE A 54 -0.54 -8.23 5.50
N ASN A 55 0.62 -8.53 6.08
CA ASN A 55 1.18 -7.71 7.16
C ASN A 55 1.70 -6.39 6.58
N PHE A 56 1.50 -5.29 7.29
CA PHE A 56 2.02 -3.98 6.90
C PHE A 56 2.90 -3.41 8.00
N ILE A 57 4.08 -2.92 7.61
CA ILE A 57 5.02 -2.22 8.49
C ILE A 57 5.27 -0.86 7.85
N LYS A 58 4.95 0.21 8.59
CA LYS A 58 5.25 1.57 8.16
C LYS A 58 6.70 1.90 8.53
N ASP A 59 7.62 1.68 7.61
CA ASP A 59 9.05 1.89 7.85
C ASP A 59 9.82 2.14 6.53
N GLU A 60 11.04 2.65 6.63
CA GLU A 60 11.91 2.94 5.51
C GLU A 60 13.01 1.87 5.39
N ILE A 61 13.13 1.27 4.22
CA ILE A 61 14.21 0.32 3.93
C ILE A 61 15.47 1.12 3.63
N ILE A 62 16.46 1.08 4.53
CA ILE A 62 17.74 1.79 4.38
C ILE A 62 18.83 0.93 3.70
N GLU A 63 18.71 -0.40 3.77
CA GLU A 63 19.70 -1.35 3.25
C GLU A 63 19.02 -2.69 2.93
N ILE A 64 19.52 -3.39 1.90
CA ILE A 64 19.17 -4.79 1.58
C ILE A 64 20.49 -5.54 1.42
N ASN A 65 20.66 -6.61 2.19
CA ASN A 65 21.84 -7.49 2.18
C ASN A 65 21.67 -8.68 1.24
#